data_AF-A0A0R3LM89-F1
#
_entry.id   AF-A0A0R3LM89-F1
#
_cell.length_a   1.000
_cell.length_b   1.000
_cell.length_c   1.000
_cell.angle_alpha   90.00
_cell.angle_beta   90.00
_cell.angle_gamma   90.00
#
_symmetry.space_group_name_H-M   'P 1'
#
loop_
_entity.id
_entity.type
_entity.pdbx_description
1 polymer ?
#
loop_
_entity_poly.entity_id
_entity_poly.type
_entity_poly.pdbx_seq_one_letter_code
_entity_poly.pdbx_strand_id
1 'polypeptide(L)'
;MMLLPAIFTLDIGGRPILAFEAKNLRESQQLCHEHWLRRDIAGLTSNGAPLWDGKARLRARRSTEGEIAVYREAARDAGQPQGDLLLAYLVKLDALEAVPDQT
;
A
#
# COMPACT_ATOMS: atom_id res chain seq x y z
N MET A 1 -7.68 11.58 24.48
CA MET A 1 -8.45 11.00 23.35
C MET A 1 -7.50 10.16 22.51
N MET A 2 -7.72 8.85 22.44
CA MET A 2 -7.03 8.00 21.48
C MET A 2 -7.65 8.27 20.11
N LEU A 3 -6.94 8.98 19.22
CA LEU A 3 -7.37 9.06 17.83
C LEU A 3 -7.22 7.66 17.23
N LEU A 4 -8.34 7.09 16.80
CA LEU A 4 -8.33 5.88 15.98
C LEU A 4 -7.54 6.18 14.71
N PRO A 5 -6.61 5.29 14.29
CA PRO A 5 -5.91 5.46 13.03
C PRO A 5 -6.93 5.47 11.89
N ALA A 6 -6.71 6.36 10.92
CA ALA A 6 -7.53 6.45 9.72
C ALA A 6 -6.82 5.74 8.58
N ILE A 7 -7.59 5.16 7.67
CA ILE A 7 -7.01 4.51 6.49
C ILE A 7 -6.81 5.54 5.39
N PHE A 8 -5.62 5.54 4.81
CA PHE A 8 -5.20 6.38 3.71
C PHE A 8 -4.81 5.52 2.53
N THR A 9 -5.15 6.01 1.34
CA THR A 9 -4.73 5.40 0.08
C THR A 9 -3.57 6.19 -0.47
N LEU A 10 -2.52 5.47 -0.87
CA LEU A 10 -1.44 5.99 -1.68
C LEU A 10 -1.85 5.96 -3.15
N ASP A 11 -2.02 7.15 -3.71
CA ASP A 11 -2.19 7.35 -5.14
C ASP A 11 -0.83 7.63 -5.79
N ILE A 12 -0.55 6.92 -6.88
CA ILE A 12 0.65 7.11 -7.70
C ILE A 12 0.20 7.39 -9.12
N GLY A 13 0.40 8.62 -9.58
CA GLY A 13 0.04 9.01 -10.94
C GLY A 13 -1.46 8.87 -11.27
N GLY A 14 -2.35 9.01 -10.29
CA GLY A 14 -3.79 8.86 -10.46
C GLY A 14 -4.31 7.44 -10.31
N ARG A 15 -3.46 6.50 -9.87
CA ARG A 15 -3.85 5.12 -9.58
C ARG A 15 -3.73 4.84 -8.08
N PRO A 16 -4.79 4.32 -7.43
CA PRO A 16 -4.71 3.88 -6.06
C PRO A 16 -3.89 2.58 -6.00
N ILE A 17 -2.69 2.64 -5.44
CA ILE A 17 -1.76 1.50 -5.43
C ILE A 17 -1.94 0.65 -4.18
N LEU A 18 -1.97 1.30 -3.01
CA LEU A 18 -2.09 0.63 -1.73
C LEU A 18 -2.84 1.49 -0.71
N ALA A 19 -3.48 0.84 0.25
CA ALA A 19 -4.12 1.42 1.41
C ALA A 19 -3.34 1.05 2.68
N PHE A 20 -3.22 1.98 3.62
CA PHE A 20 -2.49 1.81 4.85
C PHE A 20 -3.13 2.62 5.98
N GLU A 21 -2.95 2.18 7.22
CA GLU A 21 -3.41 2.95 8.37
C GLU A 21 -2.39 4.04 8.74
N ALA A 22 -2.87 5.24 9.03
CA ALA A 22 -2.04 6.31 9.56
C ALA A 22 -2.84 7.14 10.57
N LYS A 23 -2.13 7.73 11.54
CA LYS A 23 -2.75 8.57 12.57
C LYS A 23 -3.36 9.83 11.97
N ASN A 24 -2.67 10.42 10.99
CA ASN A 24 -3.07 11.68 10.36
C ASN A 24 -2.55 11.79 8.93
N LEU A 25 -3.12 12.72 8.16
CA LEU A 25 -2.67 13.03 6.81
C LEU A 25 -1.17 13.40 6.76
N ARG A 26 -0.65 14.07 7.78
CA ARG A 26 0.79 14.38 7.87
C ARG A 26 1.65 13.12 7.91
N GLU A 27 1.29 12.13 8.72
CA GLU A 27 2.02 10.86 8.81
C GLU A 27 1.96 10.12 7.48
N SER A 28 0.78 10.08 6.84
CA SER A 28 0.63 9.47 5.52
C SER A 28 1.50 10.15 4.44
N GLN A 29 1.65 11.47 4.50
CA GLN A 29 2.53 12.22 3.61
C GLN A 29 4.01 11.96 3.91
N GLN A 30 4.39 11.77 5.18
CA GLN A 30 5.77 11.41 5.53
C GLN A 30 6.11 10.01 5.01
N LEU A 31 5.19 9.04 5.14
CA LEU A 31 5.35 7.70 4.61
C LEU A 31 5.66 7.71 3.09
N CYS A 32 4.97 8.56 2.32
CA CYS A 32 5.22 8.76 0.88
C CYS A 32 6.65 9.23 0.56
N HIS A 33 7.34 9.85 1.52
CA HIS A 33 8.72 10.31 1.37
C HIS A 33 9.74 9.29 1.88
N GLU A 34 9.32 8.24 2.57
CA GLU A 34 10.24 7.24 3.08
C GLU A 34 10.87 6.43 1.96
N HIS A 35 12.18 6.24 2.08
CA HIS A 35 12.98 5.49 1.10
C HIS A 35 12.57 4.01 1.05
N TRP A 36 12.23 3.43 2.19
CA TRP A 36 11.84 2.02 2.25
C TRP A 36 10.54 1.78 1.47
N LEU A 37 9.53 2.64 1.63
CA LEU A 37 8.25 2.53 0.93
C LEU A 37 8.44 2.72 -0.58
N ARG A 38 9.23 3.73 -0.96
CA ARG A 38 9.58 3.98 -2.37
C ARG A 38 10.30 2.79 -3.01
N ARG A 39 11.21 2.16 -2.28
CA ARG A 39 11.95 0.98 -2.75
C ARG A 39 11.04 -0.24 -2.87
N ASP A 40 10.14 -0.43 -1.91
CA ASP A 40 9.14 -1.49 -1.93
C ASP A 40 8.25 -1.38 -3.18
N ILE A 41 7.62 -0.22 -3.37
CA ILE A 41 6.75 0.03 -4.52
C ILE A 41 7.52 -0.01 -5.84
N ALA A 42 8.76 0.49 -5.89
CA ALA A 42 9.59 0.39 -7.10
C ALA A 42 9.99 -1.06 -7.43
N GLY A 43 10.12 -1.92 -6.42
CA GLY A 43 10.42 -3.34 -6.59
C GLY A 43 9.21 -4.17 -6.98
N LEU A 44 8.00 -3.65 -6.76
CA LEU A 44 6.76 -4.33 -7.08
C LEU A 44 6.27 -4.00 -8.50
N THR A 45 5.72 -5.02 -9.14
CA THR A 45 5.11 -4.93 -10.46
C THR A 45 3.64 -5.32 -10.38
N SER A 46 2.82 -4.69 -11.21
CA SER A 46 1.43 -5.06 -11.45
C SER A 46 1.19 -5.15 -12.93
N ASN A 47 0.71 -6.31 -13.39
CA ASN A 47 0.39 -6.57 -14.79
C ASN A 47 1.58 -6.29 -15.72
N GLY A 48 2.77 -6.76 -15.31
CA GLY A 48 4.04 -6.56 -16.02
C GLY A 48 4.62 -5.14 -16.02
N ALA A 49 4.00 -4.17 -15.31
CA ALA A 49 4.51 -2.80 -15.19
C ALA A 49 4.91 -2.49 -13.73
N PRO A 50 6.01 -1.75 -13.49
CA PRO A 50 6.38 -1.32 -12.14
C PRO A 50 5.27 -0.43 -11.54
N LEU A 51 4.99 -0.58 -10.25
CA LEU A 51 3.99 0.27 -9.57
C LEU A 51 4.43 1.73 -9.53
N TRP A 52 5.76 1.98 -9.48
CA TRP A 52 6.32 3.32 -9.46
C TRP A 52 7.56 3.42 -10.33
N ASP A 53 7.48 4.24 -11.38
CA ASP A 53 8.60 4.53 -12.29
C ASP A 53 9.68 5.47 -11.71
N GLY A 54 9.66 5.74 -10.39
CA GLY A 54 10.55 6.71 -9.74
C GLY A 54 10.23 8.19 -10.05
N LYS A 55 9.35 8.46 -11.02
CA LYS A 55 8.97 9.81 -11.48
C LYS A 55 7.54 10.20 -11.12
N ALA A 56 6.64 9.22 -10.98
CA ALA A 56 5.24 9.50 -10.72
C ALA A 56 5.06 10.13 -9.32
N ARG A 57 4.12 11.06 -9.22
CA ARG A 57 3.87 11.80 -7.98
C ARG A 57 3.12 10.92 -7.00
N LEU A 58 3.72 10.70 -5.82
CA LEU A 58 3.10 10.01 -4.69
C LEU A 58 2.18 10.98 -3.94
N ARG A 59 0.94 10.58 -3.71
CA ARG A 59 -0.05 11.40 -3.00
C ARG A 59 -0.88 10.53 -2.06
N ALA A 60 -0.74 10.75 -0.76
CA ALA A 60 -1.65 10.18 0.21
C ALA A 60 -2.98 10.96 0.21
N ARG A 61 -4.09 10.22 0.15
CA ARG A 61 -5.45 10.74 0.33
C ARG A 61 -6.21 9.86 1.31
N ARG A 62 -7.32 10.35 1.86
CA ARG A 62 -8.22 9.48 2.64
C ARG A 62 -8.78 8.39 1.74
N SER A 63 -8.77 7.16 2.24
CA SER A 63 -9.40 6.04 1.56
C SER A 63 -10.92 6.22 1.53
N THR A 64 -11.52 5.78 0.44
CA THR A 64 -12.95 5.60 0.27
C THR A 64 -13.42 4.33 0.98
N GLU A 65 -14.70 4.20 1.26
CA GLU A 65 -15.26 3.04 1.97
C GLU A 65 -14.92 1.69 1.28
N GLY A 66 -14.86 1.67 -0.05
CA GLY A 66 -14.45 0.47 -0.80
C GLY A 66 -12.98 0.09 -0.56
N GLU A 67 -12.07 1.07 -0.58
CA GLU A 67 -10.64 0.84 -0.32
C GLU A 67 -10.41 0.43 1.14
N ILE A 68 -11.20 1.00 2.08
CA ILE A 68 -11.18 0.62 3.50
C ILE A 68 -11.63 -0.82 3.68
N ALA A 69 -12.66 -1.27 2.94
CA ALA A 69 -13.11 -2.66 3.01
C ALA A 69 -11.99 -3.62 2.62
N VAL A 70 -11.32 -3.36 1.48
CA VAL A 70 -10.17 -4.16 1.02
C VAL A 70 -9.05 -4.17 2.05
N TYR A 71 -8.72 -3.02 2.63
CA TYR A 71 -7.71 -2.94 3.70
C TYR A 71 -8.09 -3.80 4.91
N ARG A 72 -9.34 -3.73 5.35
CA ARG A 72 -9.82 -4.52 6.50
C ARG A 72 -9.84 -6.00 6.20
N GLU A 73 -10.14 -6.40 4.97
CA GLU A 73 -10.04 -7.80 4.54
C GLU A 73 -8.59 -8.27 4.56
N ALA A 74 -7.66 -7.49 3.98
CA ALA A 74 -6.23 -7.78 4.03
C ALA A 74 -5.70 -7.83 5.47
N ALA A 75 -6.17 -6.95 6.36
CA ALA A 75 -5.79 -6.95 7.77
C ALA A 75 -6.28 -8.19 8.54
N ARG A 76 -7.40 -8.76 8.11
CA ARG A 76 -7.94 -10.00 8.67
C ARG A 76 -7.17 -11.21 8.14
N ASP A 77 -6.80 -11.19 6.88
CA ASP A 77 -6.06 -12.27 6.21
C ASP A 77 -4.59 -12.34 6.66
N ALA A 78 -3.90 -11.19 6.70
CA ALA A 78 -2.50 -11.10 7.11
C ALA A 78 -2.26 -11.44 8.59
N GLY A 79 -3.33 -11.56 9.39
CA GLY A 79 -3.24 -11.61 10.84
C GLY A 79 -2.79 -10.27 11.42
N GLN A 80 -3.00 -10.06 12.72
CA GLN A 80 -2.66 -8.80 13.37
C GLN A 80 -1.17 -8.48 13.15
N PRO A 81 -0.82 -7.36 12.49
CA PRO A 81 0.56 -7.07 12.20
C PRO A 81 1.30 -6.88 13.53
N GLN A 82 2.40 -7.63 13.74
CA GLN A 82 3.16 -7.64 14.99
C GLN A 82 4.02 -6.37 15.19
N GLY A 83 3.44 -5.20 14.93
CA GLY A 83 4.10 -3.90 15.01
C GLY A 83 4.61 -3.34 13.68
N ASP A 84 4.38 -4.06 12.57
CA ASP A 84 4.69 -3.58 11.22
C ASP A 84 3.49 -2.85 10.59
N LEU A 85 3.74 -1.92 9.68
CA LEU A 85 2.65 -1.19 9.02
C LEU A 85 2.01 -2.09 7.96
N LEU A 86 0.75 -2.49 8.15
CA LEU A 86 0.04 -3.24 7.12
C LEU A 86 -0.16 -2.36 5.87
N LEU A 87 0.34 -2.84 4.74
CA LEU A 87 0.12 -2.25 3.42
C LEU A 87 -0.81 -3.17 2.61
N ALA A 88 -2.07 -2.76 2.45
CA ALA A 88 -3.02 -3.50 1.63
C ALA A 88 -2.96 -3.00 0.19
N TYR A 89 -2.42 -3.80 -0.72
CA TYR A 89 -2.35 -3.43 -2.13
C TYR A 89 -3.74 -3.50 -2.77
N LEU A 90 -4.15 -2.39 -3.38
CA LEU A 90 -5.43 -2.25 -4.08
C LEU A 90 -5.32 -2.69 -5.55
N VAL A 91 -4.09 -2.95 -6.00
CA VAL A 91 -3.75 -3.46 -7.33
C VAL A 91 -3.29 -4.90 -7.24
N LYS A 92 -3.51 -5.65 -8.32
CA LYS A 92 -3.02 -7.03 -8.42
C LYS A 92 -1.52 -7.00 -8.65
N LEU A 93 -0.74 -7.38 -7.64
CA LEU A 93 0.70 -7.56 -7.76
C LEU A 93 0.98 -8.83 -8.57
N ASP A 94 1.98 -8.75 -9.44
CA ASP A 94 2.53 -9.89 -10.18
C ASP A 94 3.37 -10.80 -9.25
N ALA A 95 3.94 -10.22 -8.20
CA ALA A 95 4.79 -10.88 -7.23
C ALA A 95 3.98 -11.73 -6.22
N LEU A 96 3.20 -12.68 -6.73
CA LEU A 96 2.84 -13.92 -6.05
C LEU A 96 2.60 -15.05 -7.07
N GLU A 97 3.29 -15.04 -8.21
CA GLU A 97 3.59 -16.30 -8.89
C GLU A 97 4.90 -16.82 -8.31
N ALA A 98 4.77 -17.55 -7.20
CA ALA A 98 5.77 -18.54 -6.85
C ALA A 98 5.95 -19.41 -8.08
N VAL A 99 7.05 -19.21 -8.81
CA VAL A 99 7.43 -20.07 -9.92
C VAL A 99 7.43 -21.50 -9.38
N PRO A 100 6.52 -22.40 -9.79
CA PRO A 100 6.66 -23.81 -9.46
C PRO A 100 7.68 -24.38 -10.46
N ASP A 101 8.96 -24.05 -10.28
CA ASP A 101 10.04 -24.70 -11.01
C ASP A 101 10.64 -25.79 -10.13
N GLN A 102 9.98 -26.94 -10.15
CA GLN A 102 10.57 -28.22 -9.77
C GLN A 102 10.57 -29.05 -11.06
N THR A 103 11.70 -29.05 -11.77
CA THR A 103 12.05 -30.05 -12.80
C THR A 103 13.26 -30.83 -12.34
#